data_AF-A0A1M7FJL9-F1
#
_entry.id   AF-A0A1M7FJL9-F1
#
_cell.length_a   1.000
_cell.length_b   1.000
_cell.length_c   1.000
_cell.angle_alpha   90.00
_cell.angle_beta   90.00
_cell.angle_gamma   90.00
#
_symmetry.space_group_name_H-M   'P 1'
#
loop_
_entity.id
_entity.type
_entity.pdbx_description
1 polymer ?
#
loop_
_entity_poly.entity_id
_entity_poly.type
_entity_poly.pdbx_seq_one_letter_code
_entity_poly.pdbx_strand_id
1 'polypeptide(L)'
;MTEPRDPSLDVLLDLDGQVLVVDPEGGHWVRFVVTQVPASVEKPHGLDYSLTLHGPNGERLVGFDNAHPVARQKRGEAQDHRHRLTDNQGLRLSGRGDAIARFLDLGGHRVAREGSNAMTTLKVGIATYGEMKARTMAVARGERRIAPGEPKVWFTSTESFAKVLSAGNRDLLRVIAEQAPASIDELSRITGKAKSNLSRTLKTMAGYGLVRLERGERGRITPKVTHDRVELDLPLTRPRKAG
;
A
#
# COMPACT_ATOMS: atom_id res chain seq x y z
N MET A 1 -9.06 -30.83 11.02
CA MET A 1 -8.22 -30.91 9.81
C MET A 1 -8.46 -29.63 9.04
N THR A 2 -7.46 -28.75 8.95
CA THR A 2 -7.53 -27.56 8.10
C THR A 2 -7.63 -28.01 6.65
N GLU A 3 -8.59 -27.48 5.89
CA GLU A 3 -8.68 -27.77 4.46
C GLU A 3 -7.35 -27.39 3.78
N PRO A 4 -6.91 -28.17 2.76
CA PRO A 4 -5.71 -27.83 2.02
C PRO A 4 -5.85 -26.44 1.40
N ARG A 5 -4.78 -25.63 1.51
CA ARG A 5 -4.71 -24.28 0.92
C ARG A 5 -5.08 -24.35 -0.55
N ASP A 6 -6.05 -23.53 -0.97
CA ASP A 6 -6.35 -23.31 -2.38
C ASP A 6 -5.28 -22.38 -2.99
N PRO A 7 -4.39 -22.89 -3.88
CA PRO A 7 -3.35 -22.09 -4.50
C PRO A 7 -3.91 -21.06 -5.49
N SER A 8 -5.19 -21.19 -5.89
CA SER A 8 -5.84 -20.24 -6.79
C SER A 8 -5.90 -18.84 -6.18
N LEU A 9 -5.98 -18.73 -4.85
CA LEU A 9 -6.04 -17.47 -4.10
C LEU A 9 -4.69 -16.77 -3.99
N ASP A 10 -3.58 -17.43 -4.35
CA ASP A 10 -2.26 -16.81 -4.36
C ASP A 10 -2.18 -15.67 -5.38
N VAL A 11 -3.13 -15.59 -6.33
CA VAL A 11 -3.30 -14.45 -7.25
C VAL A 11 -3.52 -13.13 -6.50
N LEU A 12 -4.10 -13.19 -5.29
CA LEU A 12 -4.37 -12.00 -4.49
C LEU A 12 -3.09 -11.39 -3.92
N LEU A 13 -2.03 -12.19 -3.71
CA LEU A 13 -0.73 -11.68 -3.27
C LEU A 13 -0.15 -10.67 -4.27
N ASP A 14 -0.49 -10.82 -5.55
CA ASP A 14 -0.06 -9.91 -6.60
C ASP A 14 -0.68 -8.50 -6.45
N LEU A 15 -1.80 -8.37 -5.71
CA LEU A 15 -2.41 -7.09 -5.38
C LEU A 15 -1.68 -6.36 -4.25
N ASP A 16 -0.77 -7.01 -3.52
CA ASP A 16 -0.09 -6.38 -2.39
C ASP A 16 0.68 -5.11 -2.81
N GLY A 17 0.42 -4.03 -2.10
CA GLY A 17 1.02 -2.73 -2.36
C GLY A 17 0.48 -2.02 -3.61
N GLN A 18 -0.54 -2.55 -4.30
CA GLN A 18 -1.22 -1.81 -5.35
C GLN A 18 -1.95 -0.59 -4.76
N VAL A 19 -1.84 0.55 -5.45
CA VAL A 19 -2.51 1.79 -5.12
C VAL A 19 -3.25 2.29 -6.37
N LEU A 20 -4.55 2.51 -6.24
CA LEU A 20 -5.39 3.04 -7.32
C LEU A 20 -5.88 4.41 -6.90
N VAL A 21 -5.45 5.47 -7.59
CA VAL A 21 -5.98 6.82 -7.39
C VAL A 21 -7.31 6.89 -8.13
N VAL A 22 -8.39 7.16 -7.41
CA VAL A 22 -9.76 6.95 -7.92
C VAL A 22 -10.45 8.25 -8.35
N ASP A 23 -9.89 9.40 -8.02
CA ASP A 23 -10.41 10.71 -8.43
C ASP A 23 -9.44 11.46 -9.35
N PRO A 24 -9.94 12.37 -10.21
CA PRO A 24 -9.09 13.18 -11.09
C PRO A 24 -8.20 14.20 -10.38
N GLU A 25 -8.55 14.62 -9.16
CA GLU A 25 -7.72 15.56 -8.40
C GLU A 25 -6.54 14.88 -7.70
N GLY A 26 -6.54 13.55 -7.63
CA GLY A 26 -5.54 12.80 -6.89
C GLY A 26 -5.63 13.06 -5.37
N GLY A 27 -6.85 13.18 -4.86
CA GLY A 27 -7.12 13.31 -3.43
C GLY A 27 -7.48 11.98 -2.76
N HIS A 28 -7.96 11.00 -3.51
CA HIS A 28 -8.54 9.77 -3.02
C HIS A 28 -7.86 8.57 -3.68
N TRP A 29 -7.45 7.62 -2.87
CA TRP A 29 -6.83 6.40 -3.37
C TRP A 29 -7.27 5.18 -2.58
N VAL A 30 -7.28 4.06 -3.28
CA VAL A 30 -7.53 2.74 -2.75
C VAL A 30 -6.19 2.03 -2.62
N ARG A 31 -5.91 1.44 -1.46
CA ARG A 31 -4.68 0.67 -1.20
C ARG A 31 -5.02 -0.77 -0.88
N PHE A 32 -4.26 -1.69 -1.47
CA PHE A 32 -4.30 -3.12 -1.19
C PHE A 32 -3.10 -3.49 -0.32
N VAL A 33 -3.36 -4.21 0.76
CA VAL A 33 -2.33 -4.88 1.56
C VAL A 33 -2.74 -6.34 1.64
N VAL A 34 -1.92 -7.23 1.11
CA VAL A 34 -2.20 -8.67 1.07
C VAL A 34 -0.95 -9.40 1.50
N THR A 35 -1.05 -10.19 2.56
CA THR A 35 0.09 -10.91 3.12
C THR A 35 -0.24 -12.38 3.32
N GLN A 36 0.77 -13.23 3.13
CA GLN A 36 0.66 -14.64 3.42
C GLN A 36 0.82 -14.86 4.92
N VAL A 37 -0.10 -15.63 5.50
CA VAL A 37 -0.10 -16.00 6.92
C VAL A 37 -0.29 -17.51 7.06
N PRO A 38 0.11 -18.13 8.18
CA PRO A 38 -0.22 -19.53 8.43
C PRO A 38 -1.73 -19.76 8.36
N ALA A 39 -2.15 -20.85 7.71
CA ALA A 39 -3.55 -21.21 7.64
C ALA A 39 -4.11 -21.46 9.05
N SER A 40 -5.27 -20.86 9.35
CA SER A 40 -5.93 -20.97 10.64
C SER A 40 -7.45 -21.13 10.44
N VAL A 41 -8.19 -21.37 11.52
CA VAL A 41 -9.67 -21.42 11.46
C VAL A 41 -10.26 -20.08 10.99
N GLU A 42 -9.64 -18.97 11.39
CA GLU A 42 -10.08 -17.62 11.01
C GLU A 42 -9.63 -17.25 9.59
N LYS A 43 -8.49 -17.80 9.14
CA LYS A 43 -7.89 -17.56 7.82
C LYS A 43 -7.57 -18.90 7.15
N PRO A 44 -8.58 -19.66 6.71
CA PRO A 44 -8.38 -21.03 6.18
C PRO A 44 -7.51 -21.02 4.93
N HIS A 45 -7.55 -19.93 4.17
CA HIS A 45 -6.79 -19.76 2.94
C HIS A 45 -5.34 -19.29 3.16
N GLY A 46 -4.93 -19.00 4.41
CA GLY A 46 -3.58 -18.55 4.72
C GLY A 46 -3.23 -17.17 4.15
N LEU A 47 -4.22 -16.30 4.01
CA LEU A 47 -4.06 -14.92 3.54
C LEU A 47 -4.68 -13.94 4.54
N ASP A 48 -4.00 -12.83 4.75
CA ASP A 48 -4.51 -11.65 5.44
C ASP A 48 -4.55 -10.49 4.45
N TYR A 49 -5.75 -9.97 4.17
CA TYR A 49 -5.91 -8.88 3.23
C TYR A 49 -6.73 -7.73 3.79
N SER A 50 -6.36 -6.53 3.38
CA SER A 50 -7.15 -5.32 3.59
C SER A 50 -7.16 -4.43 2.35
N LEU A 51 -8.31 -3.84 2.10
CA LEU A 51 -8.57 -2.86 1.07
C LEU A 51 -9.04 -1.56 1.74
N THR A 52 -8.30 -0.46 1.56
CA THR A 52 -8.61 0.80 2.26
C THR A 52 -8.75 1.97 1.30
N LEU A 53 -9.85 2.72 1.44
CA LEU A 53 -10.05 4.00 0.77
C LEU A 53 -9.53 5.11 1.67
N HIS A 54 -8.70 5.97 1.11
CA HIS A 54 -8.13 7.13 1.79
C HIS A 54 -8.61 8.44 1.17
N GLY A 55 -8.66 9.49 1.99
CA GLY A 55 -8.97 10.85 1.58
C GLY A 55 -7.72 11.74 1.42
N PRO A 56 -7.92 13.02 1.04
CA PRO A 56 -6.84 13.92 0.62
C PRO A 56 -5.78 14.18 1.69
N ASN A 57 -6.13 14.05 2.97
CA ASN A 57 -5.18 14.22 4.08
C ASN A 57 -4.64 12.88 4.60
N GLY A 58 -4.78 11.79 3.84
CA GLY A 58 -4.31 10.46 4.20
C GLY A 58 -5.17 9.72 5.21
N GLU A 59 -6.27 10.32 5.67
CA GLU A 59 -7.23 9.67 6.55
C GLU A 59 -7.85 8.44 5.86
N ARG A 60 -8.04 7.36 6.61
CA ARG A 60 -8.77 6.18 6.14
C ARG A 60 -10.27 6.48 6.22
N LEU A 61 -10.95 6.52 5.08
CA LEU A 61 -12.38 6.78 4.98
C LEU A 61 -13.20 5.50 5.15
N VAL A 62 -12.74 4.42 4.50
CA VAL A 62 -13.39 3.10 4.51
C VAL A 62 -12.29 2.04 4.47
N GLY A 63 -12.56 0.87 5.04
CA GLY A 63 -11.85 -0.30 4.59
C GLY A 63 -12.61 -1.60 4.79
N PHE A 64 -12.13 -2.59 4.06
CA PHE A 64 -12.61 -3.95 4.01
C PHE A 64 -11.42 -4.85 4.37
N ASP A 65 -11.65 -5.87 5.17
CA ASP A 65 -10.65 -6.86 5.56
C ASP A 65 -11.32 -8.23 5.66
N ASN A 66 -10.52 -9.28 5.73
CA ASN A 66 -11.00 -10.67 5.71
C ASN A 66 -11.09 -11.32 7.09
N ALA A 67 -11.32 -10.51 8.13
CA ALA A 67 -11.53 -11.03 9.47
C ALA A 67 -12.89 -11.74 9.56
N HIS A 68 -12.89 -13.07 9.58
CA HIS A 68 -14.09 -13.89 9.75
C HIS A 68 -14.56 -13.92 11.22
N PRO A 69 -15.85 -13.67 11.52
CA PRO A 69 -16.40 -13.97 12.85
C PRO A 69 -16.53 -15.49 13.07
N VAL A 70 -16.16 -15.95 14.27
CA VAL A 70 -16.15 -17.38 14.65
C VAL A 70 -17.55 -17.98 14.62
N ALA A 71 -17.65 -19.16 14.02
CA ALA A 71 -18.84 -19.91 13.63
C ALA A 71 -20.08 -19.87 14.56
N ARG A 72 -21.22 -19.45 13.98
CA ARG A 72 -22.46 -20.27 13.88
C ARG A 72 -23.49 -19.61 12.95
N GLN A 73 -23.47 -19.91 11.65
CA GLN A 73 -24.70 -20.12 10.86
C GLN A 73 -24.43 -20.66 9.44
N LYS A 74 -25.49 -21.27 8.88
CA LYS A 74 -25.53 -22.19 7.74
C LYS A 74 -25.15 -21.56 6.39
N ARG A 75 -24.51 -22.39 5.55
CA ARG A 75 -24.44 -22.41 4.07
C ARG A 75 -24.94 -21.17 3.32
N GLY A 76 -24.02 -20.53 2.62
CA GLY A 76 -24.28 -19.67 1.45
C GLY A 76 -23.65 -18.29 1.59
N GLU A 77 -22.63 -18.05 0.78
CA GLU A 77 -22.00 -16.74 0.50
C GLU A 77 -20.99 -16.20 1.52
N ALA A 78 -19.77 -15.95 1.03
CA ALA A 78 -18.73 -15.21 1.71
C ALA A 78 -19.20 -13.75 1.86
N GLN A 79 -19.39 -13.30 3.10
CA GLN A 79 -19.83 -11.95 3.41
C GLN A 79 -18.61 -11.07 3.73
N ASP A 80 -18.23 -10.19 2.80
CA ASP A 80 -17.24 -9.14 3.04
C ASP A 80 -17.87 -8.04 3.91
N HIS A 81 -17.35 -7.85 5.13
CA HIS A 81 -17.88 -6.91 6.12
C HIS A 81 -17.42 -5.47 5.86
N ARG A 82 -18.34 -4.50 5.98
CA ARG A 82 -18.09 -3.05 5.83
C ARG A 82 -17.89 -2.42 7.20
N HIS A 83 -16.68 -1.97 7.53
CA HIS A 83 -16.46 -1.13 8.71
C HIS A 83 -16.53 0.36 8.34
N ARG A 84 -17.50 1.08 8.93
CA ARG A 84 -17.44 2.53 9.11
C ARG A 84 -17.06 2.76 10.58
N LEU A 85 -15.89 3.29 10.86
CA LEU A 85 -15.49 3.65 12.23
C LEU A 85 -14.90 5.05 12.27
N THR A 86 -15.67 5.95 12.86
CA THR A 86 -15.17 7.05 13.69
C THR A 86 -14.71 6.49 15.04
N ASP A 87 -13.44 6.76 15.34
CA ASP A 87 -12.76 6.82 16.65
C ASP A 87 -12.50 5.55 17.50
N ASN A 88 -11.40 5.64 18.25
CA ASN A 88 -10.65 4.67 19.05
C ASN A 88 -11.43 3.74 20.00
N GLN A 89 -11.02 2.47 20.06
CA GLN A 89 -10.46 1.75 21.22
C GLN A 89 -10.49 0.22 20.98
N GLY A 90 -9.43 -0.49 21.41
CA GLY A 90 -9.54 -1.94 21.62
C GLY A 90 -8.29 -2.79 21.35
N LEU A 91 -7.16 -2.48 21.97
CA LEU A 91 -6.11 -3.49 22.19
C LEU A 91 -6.48 -4.32 23.43
N ARG A 92 -6.68 -5.63 23.27
CA ARG A 92 -6.62 -6.58 24.39
C ARG A 92 -5.93 -7.86 23.92
N LEU A 93 -4.64 -7.95 24.21
CA LEU A 93 -3.87 -9.19 24.16
C LEU A 93 -3.86 -9.79 25.57
N SER A 94 -4.26 -11.05 25.71
CA SER A 94 -3.97 -11.88 26.89
C SER A 94 -3.27 -13.16 26.44
N GLY A 95 -2.10 -13.41 27.05
CA GLY A 95 -1.06 -14.45 26.88
C GLY A 95 -1.40 -15.81 26.24
N ARG A 96 -0.41 -16.56 25.75
CA ARG A 96 0.90 -16.89 26.36
C ARG A 96 1.98 -17.17 25.30
N GLY A 97 3.23 -17.10 25.75
CA GLY A 97 4.48 -17.19 24.98
C GLY A 97 4.79 -18.53 24.31
N ASP A 98 5.93 -18.50 23.60
CA ASP A 98 6.61 -19.57 22.83
C ASP A 98 6.32 -19.71 21.32
N ALA A 99 6.20 -18.58 20.60
CA ALA A 99 6.27 -18.58 19.12
C ALA A 99 7.52 -17.89 18.53
N ILE A 100 8.30 -17.15 19.33
CA ILE A 100 9.46 -16.39 18.84
C ILE A 100 10.71 -17.28 18.71
N ALA A 101 10.85 -18.32 19.55
CA ALA A 101 12.01 -19.23 19.50
C ALA A 101 12.01 -20.15 18.26
N ARG A 102 10.84 -20.49 17.70
CA ARG A 102 10.74 -21.37 16.52
C ARG A 102 11.00 -20.69 15.18
N PHE A 103 11.05 -19.36 15.15
CA PHE A 103 11.33 -18.59 13.94
C PHE A 103 12.82 -18.50 13.61
N LEU A 104 13.71 -18.83 14.57
CA LEU A 104 15.16 -18.72 14.41
C LEU A 104 15.85 -20.03 13.98
N ASP A 105 15.19 -21.18 14.09
CA ASP A 105 15.79 -22.50 13.80
C ASP A 105 15.44 -23.09 12.42
N LEU A 106 14.53 -22.47 11.66
CA LEU A 106 14.22 -22.88 10.29
C LEU A 106 14.65 -21.78 9.32
N GLY A 107 15.87 -21.93 8.81
CA GLY A 107 16.48 -21.04 7.83
C GLY A 107 15.53 -20.68 6.68
N GLY A 108 15.05 -19.44 6.70
CA GLY A 108 14.42 -18.75 5.59
C GLY A 108 15.12 -17.41 5.41
N HIS A 109 16.15 -17.39 4.57
CA HIS A 109 16.92 -16.20 4.26
C HIS A 109 16.04 -15.01 3.83
N ARG A 110 16.02 -13.96 4.65
CA ARG A 110 16.58 -12.65 4.28
C ARG A 110 17.25 -12.04 5.51
N VAL A 111 18.55 -12.29 5.62
CA VAL A 111 19.46 -11.39 6.32
C VAL A 111 19.25 -10.02 5.68
N ALA A 112 18.78 -9.06 6.46
CA ALA A 112 18.90 -7.65 6.12
C ALA A 112 20.39 -7.37 5.94
N ARG A 113 20.85 -7.33 4.69
CA ARG A 113 22.12 -6.72 4.36
C ARG A 113 21.93 -5.21 4.52
N GLU A 114 22.50 -4.67 5.58
CA GLU A 114 23.09 -3.33 5.52
C GLU A 114 23.96 -3.22 4.26
N GLY A 115 23.75 -2.16 3.48
CA GLY A 115 24.60 -1.81 2.35
C GLY A 115 24.26 -2.50 1.02
N SER A 116 23.10 -2.18 0.45
CA SER A 116 22.97 -2.11 -1.02
C SER A 116 22.05 -0.94 -1.36
N ASN A 117 22.62 0.22 -1.70
CA ASN A 117 21.86 1.32 -2.27
C ASN A 117 21.57 0.98 -3.74
N ALA A 118 20.79 -0.09 -3.95
CA ALA A 118 20.26 -0.40 -5.26
C ALA A 118 19.14 0.61 -5.52
N MET A 119 19.35 1.49 -6.50
CA MET A 119 18.37 2.51 -6.90
C MET A 119 17.00 1.87 -7.08
N THR A 120 16.06 2.22 -6.23
CA THR A 120 14.69 1.69 -6.23
C THR A 120 13.80 2.57 -7.12
N THR A 121 12.98 1.95 -7.95
CA THR A 121 12.10 2.67 -8.90
C THR A 121 10.64 2.39 -8.60
N LEU A 122 9.85 3.45 -8.41
CA LEU A 122 8.39 3.37 -8.38
C LEU A 122 7.85 3.46 -9.81
N LYS A 123 7.17 2.41 -10.28
CA LYS A 123 6.45 2.43 -11.55
C LYS A 123 5.02 2.89 -11.37
N VAL A 124 4.64 3.89 -12.15
CA VAL A 124 3.33 4.53 -12.14
C VAL A 124 2.67 4.35 -13.49
N GLY A 125 1.42 3.92 -13.51
CA GLY A 125 0.62 3.75 -14.74
C GLY A 125 -0.53 4.75 -14.79
N ILE A 126 -1.03 5.03 -16.00
CA ILE A 126 -2.27 5.79 -16.20
C ILE A 126 -3.33 4.85 -16.76
N ALA A 127 -4.48 4.80 -16.11
CA ALA A 127 -5.63 4.03 -16.57
C ALA A 127 -6.92 4.65 -16.02
N THR A 128 -8.03 4.50 -16.75
CA THR A 128 -9.32 4.92 -16.25
C THR A 128 -9.73 4.10 -15.03
N TYR A 129 -10.63 4.65 -14.19
CA TYR A 129 -11.20 3.90 -13.07
C TYR A 129 -11.82 2.56 -13.50
N GLY A 130 -12.51 2.54 -14.64
CA GLY A 130 -13.11 1.32 -15.18
C GLY A 130 -12.07 0.24 -15.52
N GLU A 131 -10.97 0.63 -16.16
CA GLU A 131 -9.87 -0.28 -16.49
C GLU A 131 -9.15 -0.81 -15.24
N MET A 132 -8.85 0.06 -14.28
CA MET A 132 -8.26 -0.34 -13.00
C MET A 132 -9.16 -1.31 -12.21
N LYS A 133 -10.47 -1.02 -12.18
CA LYS A 133 -11.47 -1.89 -11.56
C LYS A 133 -11.53 -3.24 -12.27
N ALA A 134 -11.62 -3.25 -13.59
CA ALA A 134 -11.66 -4.49 -14.38
C ALA A 134 -10.40 -5.34 -14.15
N ARG A 135 -9.22 -4.72 -14.18
CA ARG A 135 -7.93 -5.37 -13.89
C ARG A 135 -7.93 -6.01 -12.50
N THR A 136 -8.36 -5.28 -11.48
CA THR A 136 -8.43 -5.77 -10.09
C THR A 136 -9.39 -6.94 -9.97
N MET A 137 -10.58 -6.85 -10.57
CA MET A 137 -11.57 -7.93 -10.54
C MET A 137 -11.07 -9.20 -11.24
N ALA A 138 -10.36 -9.07 -12.37
CA ALA A 138 -9.76 -10.22 -13.06
C ALA A 138 -8.72 -10.93 -12.20
N VAL A 139 -7.89 -10.17 -11.46
CA VAL A 139 -6.93 -10.76 -10.51
C VAL A 139 -7.67 -11.46 -9.36
N ALA A 140 -8.69 -10.81 -8.79
CA ALA A 140 -9.48 -11.40 -7.71
C ALA A 140 -10.21 -12.69 -8.10
N ARG A 141 -10.58 -12.84 -9.38
CA ARG A 141 -11.20 -14.06 -9.92
C ARG A 141 -10.18 -15.13 -10.35
N GLY A 142 -8.89 -14.84 -10.24
CA GLY A 142 -7.82 -15.73 -10.71
C GLY A 142 -7.65 -15.81 -12.23
N GLU A 143 -8.29 -14.91 -12.97
CA GLU A 143 -8.20 -14.83 -14.44
C GLU A 143 -6.90 -14.13 -14.90
N ARG A 144 -6.21 -13.42 -13.98
CA ARG A 144 -5.00 -12.63 -14.27
C ARG A 144 -4.02 -12.64 -13.10
N ARG A 145 -2.73 -12.68 -13.41
CA ARG A 145 -1.62 -12.39 -12.49
C ARG A 145 -1.04 -11.00 -12.78
N ILE A 146 -0.52 -10.31 -11.78
CA ILE A 146 0.21 -9.04 -11.99
C ILE A 146 1.69 -9.37 -12.11
N ALA A 147 2.30 -9.03 -13.26
CA ALA A 147 3.72 -9.26 -13.43
C ALA A 147 4.56 -8.31 -12.55
N PRO A 148 5.73 -8.74 -12.02
CA PRO A 148 6.58 -7.91 -11.15
C PRO A 148 7.01 -6.57 -11.74
N GLY A 149 7.01 -6.44 -13.08
CA GLY A 149 7.39 -5.23 -13.79
C GLY A 149 6.24 -4.25 -14.06
N GLU A 150 4.99 -4.60 -13.72
CA GLU A 150 3.83 -3.73 -13.91
C GLU A 150 3.80 -2.57 -12.89
N PRO A 151 3.14 -1.46 -13.22
CA PRO A 151 2.90 -0.38 -12.27
C PRO A 151 2.19 -0.86 -11.00
N LYS A 152 2.64 -0.34 -9.87
CA LYS A 152 1.99 -0.53 -8.56
C LYS A 152 1.04 0.60 -8.21
N VAL A 153 1.32 1.80 -8.71
CA VAL A 153 0.49 2.98 -8.49
C VAL A 153 -0.15 3.37 -9.80
N TRP A 154 -1.47 3.54 -9.80
CA TRP A 154 -2.24 3.87 -10.98
C TRP A 154 -3.00 5.18 -10.78
N PHE A 155 -2.82 6.12 -11.71
CA PHE A 155 -3.57 7.37 -11.73
C PHE A 155 -4.63 7.35 -12.82
N THR A 156 -5.71 8.10 -12.60
CA THR A 156 -6.77 8.31 -13.60
C THR A 156 -6.29 9.15 -14.78
N SER A 157 -5.29 10.02 -14.57
CA SER A 157 -4.75 10.88 -15.63
C SER A 157 -3.30 11.31 -15.39
N THR A 158 -2.66 11.75 -16.47
CA THR A 158 -1.32 12.34 -16.45
C THR A 158 -1.26 13.64 -15.64
N GLU A 159 -2.34 14.42 -15.64
CA GLU A 159 -2.44 15.70 -14.94
C GLU A 159 -2.44 15.48 -13.42
N SER A 160 -3.22 14.51 -12.93
CA SER A 160 -3.24 14.13 -11.51
C SER A 160 -1.85 13.72 -11.05
N PHE A 161 -1.14 12.90 -11.85
CA PHE A 161 0.23 12.49 -11.56
C PHE A 161 1.22 13.67 -11.58
N ALA A 162 1.11 14.56 -12.58
CA ALA A 162 1.98 15.73 -12.71
C ALA A 162 1.83 16.72 -11.54
N LYS A 163 0.63 16.88 -10.98
CA LYS A 163 0.39 17.67 -9.76
C LYS A 163 1.20 17.13 -8.57
N VAL A 164 1.25 15.80 -8.41
CA VAL A 164 1.98 15.13 -7.33
C VAL A 164 3.48 15.34 -7.45
N LEU A 165 4.03 15.21 -8.67
CA LEU A 165 5.46 15.39 -8.96
C LEU A 165 5.78 16.74 -9.60
N SER A 166 5.06 17.79 -9.20
CA SER A 166 5.39 19.17 -9.59
C SER A 166 6.85 19.52 -9.23
N ALA A 167 7.43 20.53 -9.90
CA ALA A 167 8.82 20.93 -9.66
C ALA A 167 9.12 21.16 -8.16
N GLY A 168 8.26 21.93 -7.48
CA GLY A 168 8.44 22.19 -6.04
C GLY A 168 8.30 20.95 -5.16
N ASN A 169 7.49 19.97 -5.56
CA ASN A 169 7.36 18.69 -4.86
C ASN A 169 8.57 17.79 -5.08
N ARG A 170 9.16 17.80 -6.28
CA ARG A 170 10.40 17.08 -6.59
C ARG A 170 11.58 17.67 -5.81
N ASP A 171 11.65 18.99 -5.69
CA ASP A 171 12.66 19.65 -4.86
C ASP A 171 12.47 19.33 -3.38
N LEU A 172 11.22 19.26 -2.91
CA LEU A 172 10.93 18.80 -1.55
C LEU A 172 11.43 17.37 -1.30
N LEU A 173 11.15 16.43 -2.22
CA LEU A 173 11.62 15.04 -2.12
C LEU A 173 13.15 14.98 -2.11
N ARG A 174 13.81 15.77 -2.97
CA ARG A 174 15.26 15.89 -3.02
C ARG A 174 15.84 16.34 -1.68
N VAL A 175 15.29 17.41 -1.09
CA VAL A 175 15.72 17.89 0.24
C VAL A 175 15.55 16.81 1.31
N ILE A 176 14.45 16.06 1.29
CA ILE A 176 14.24 14.97 2.25
C ILE A 176 15.28 13.86 2.08
N ALA A 177 15.58 13.49 0.84
CA ALA A 177 16.55 12.44 0.53
C ALA A 177 18.00 12.86 0.88
N GLU A 178 18.38 14.09 0.57
CA GLU A 178 19.75 14.59 0.76
C GLU A 178 20.04 15.00 2.20
N GLN A 179 19.07 15.62 2.89
CA GLN A 179 19.29 16.21 4.22
C GLN A 179 18.68 15.39 5.36
N ALA A 180 17.88 14.37 5.05
CA ALA A 180 17.29 13.44 6.02
C ALA A 180 16.75 14.12 7.29
N PRO A 181 15.82 15.10 7.16
CA PRO A 181 15.33 15.87 8.30
C PRO A 181 14.69 14.96 9.34
N ALA A 182 15.03 15.15 10.60
CA ALA A 182 14.52 14.37 11.72
C ALA A 182 13.03 14.63 12.00
N SER A 183 12.46 15.72 11.46
CA SER A 183 11.02 16.01 11.59
C SER A 183 10.44 16.90 10.50
N ILE A 184 9.11 16.91 10.36
CA ILE A 184 8.40 17.89 9.51
C ILE A 184 8.69 19.34 9.96
N ASP A 185 8.90 19.59 11.25
CA ASP A 185 9.27 20.92 11.77
C ASP A 185 10.64 21.37 11.28
N GLU A 186 11.60 20.45 11.28
CA GLU A 186 12.92 20.71 10.73
C GLU A 186 12.89 20.92 9.22
N LEU A 187 12.15 20.08 8.50
CA LEU A 187 11.95 20.24 7.06
C LEU A 187 11.30 21.59 6.72
N SER A 188 10.37 22.07 7.57
CA SER A 188 9.77 23.40 7.45
C SER A 188 10.81 24.51 7.57
N ARG A 189 11.75 24.41 8.52
CA ARG A 189 12.87 25.36 8.65
C ARG A 189 13.82 25.33 7.46
N ILE A 190 14.17 24.13 6.97
CA ILE A 190 15.08 23.96 5.83
C ILE A 190 14.46 24.54 4.55
N THR A 191 13.19 24.25 4.29
CA THR A 191 12.52 24.61 3.03
C THR A 191 11.83 25.97 3.06
N GLY A 192 11.68 26.58 4.23
CA GLY A 192 10.87 27.79 4.44
C GLY A 192 9.36 27.60 4.22
N LYS A 193 8.89 26.37 3.96
CA LYS A 193 7.48 26.09 3.69
C LYS A 193 6.70 25.90 4.99
N ALA A 194 5.45 26.34 5.01
CA ALA A 194 4.58 26.16 6.17
C ALA A 194 4.38 24.67 6.54
N LYS A 195 4.50 24.35 7.83
CA LYS A 195 4.34 22.99 8.38
C LYS A 195 3.03 22.32 7.95
N SER A 196 1.92 23.06 7.96
CA SER A 196 0.59 22.55 7.57
C SER A 196 0.55 22.13 6.10
N ASN A 197 1.24 22.86 5.22
CA ASN A 197 1.35 22.52 3.81
C ASN A 197 2.22 21.28 3.60
N LEU A 198 3.39 21.24 4.24
CA LEU A 198 4.27 20.08 4.20
C LEU A 198 3.57 18.82 4.71
N SER A 199 2.86 18.92 5.83
CA SER A 199 2.11 17.79 6.39
C SER A 199 1.08 17.24 5.40
N ARG A 200 0.29 18.10 4.75
CA ARG A 200 -0.69 17.65 3.74
C ARG A 200 0.01 17.00 2.54
N THR A 201 0.97 17.68 1.93
CA THR A 201 1.72 17.16 0.77
C THR A 201 2.40 15.82 1.07
N LEU A 202 3.05 15.70 2.23
CA LEU A 202 3.74 14.47 2.61
C LEU A 202 2.79 13.31 2.89
N LYS A 203 1.60 13.58 3.45
CA LYS A 203 0.58 12.54 3.61
C LYS A 203 0.06 12.04 2.26
N THR A 204 -0.19 12.94 1.31
CA THR A 204 -0.56 12.58 -0.07
C THR A 204 0.55 11.73 -0.72
N MET A 205 1.81 12.17 -0.64
CA MET A 205 2.96 11.41 -1.16
C MET A 205 3.14 10.05 -0.47
N ALA A 206 2.81 9.95 0.82
CA ALA A 206 2.83 8.69 1.55
C ALA A 206 1.72 7.73 1.10
N GLY A 207 0.56 8.28 0.72
CA GLY A 207 -0.52 7.54 0.07
C GLY A 207 -0.05 6.82 -1.19
N TYR A 208 0.73 7.52 -2.02
CA TYR A 208 1.32 6.98 -3.25
C TYR A 208 2.58 6.16 -3.05
N GLY A 209 3.05 6.04 -1.80
CA GLY A 209 4.26 5.28 -1.49
C GLY A 209 5.55 5.93 -2.00
N LEU A 210 5.56 7.25 -2.25
CA LEU A 210 6.77 8.06 -2.55
C LEU A 210 7.53 8.44 -1.28
N VAL A 211 6.82 8.56 -0.16
CA VAL A 211 7.36 8.91 1.15
C VAL A 211 6.82 7.93 2.20
N ARG A 212 7.59 7.67 3.24
CA ARG A 212 7.15 7.05 4.48
C ARG A 212 7.18 8.10 5.58
N LEU A 213 6.11 8.16 6.37
CA LEU A 213 6.04 9.00 7.56
C LEU A 213 6.22 8.11 8.79
N GLU A 214 7.35 8.24 9.46
CA GLU A 214 7.66 7.46 10.66
C GLU A 214 7.37 8.29 11.90
N ARG A 215 6.70 7.68 12.88
CA ARG A 215 6.50 8.30 14.19
C ARG A 215 7.73 8.05 15.05
N GLY A 216 8.47 9.10 15.33
CA GLY A 216 9.60 9.11 16.25
C GLY A 216 9.18 9.48 17.68
N GLU A 217 10.20 9.67 18.53
CA GLU A 217 10.01 10.06 19.92
C GLU A 217 9.16 11.33 20.08
N ARG A 218 8.41 11.39 21.17
CA ARG A 218 7.56 12.54 21.54
C ARG A 218 6.55 12.94 20.44
N GLY A 219 6.15 12.00 19.59
CA GLY A 219 5.17 12.23 18.52
C GLY A 219 5.72 13.00 17.30
N ARG A 220 7.05 13.16 17.19
CA ARG A 220 7.66 13.74 15.99
C ARG A 220 7.40 12.85 14.79
N ILE A 221 7.19 13.47 13.62
CA ILE A 221 6.98 12.75 12.36
C ILE A 221 8.18 13.00 11.46
N THR A 222 8.88 11.93 11.09
CA THR A 222 10.07 11.95 10.24
C THR A 222 9.68 11.47 8.84
N PRO A 223 9.86 12.29 7.79
CA PRO A 223 9.64 11.86 6.42
C PRO A 223 10.88 11.17 5.85
N LYS A 224 10.67 10.06 5.12
CA LYS A 224 11.71 9.35 4.39
C LYS A 224 11.25 9.07 2.97
N VAL A 225 12.09 9.37 1.97
CA VAL A 225 11.81 8.97 0.59
C VAL A 225 11.99 7.47 0.47
N THR A 226 11.08 6.81 -0.25
CA THR A 226 11.04 5.34 -0.38
C THR A 226 11.60 4.84 -1.70
N HIS A 227 11.68 5.71 -2.72
CA HIS A 227 12.16 5.37 -4.05
C HIS A 227 13.06 6.48 -4.61
N ASP A 228 14.14 6.09 -5.26
CA ASP A 228 15.12 7.01 -5.86
C ASP A 228 14.67 7.53 -7.23
N ARG A 229 13.79 6.77 -7.90
CA ARG A 229 13.29 7.07 -9.24
C ARG A 229 11.80 6.81 -9.36
N VAL A 230 11.14 7.60 -10.20
CA VAL A 230 9.77 7.34 -10.65
C VAL A 230 9.78 7.16 -12.15
N GLU A 231 9.16 6.08 -12.64
CA GLU A 231 8.93 5.83 -14.06
C GLU A 231 7.43 5.89 -14.34
N LEU A 232 7.06 6.66 -15.35
CA LEU A 232 5.69 6.69 -15.87
C LEU A 232 5.60 5.70 -17.04
N ASP A 233 4.84 4.61 -16.84
CA ASP A 233 4.49 3.65 -17.87
C ASP A 233 3.21 4.10 -18.58
N LEU A 234 3.38 4.74 -19.74
CA LEU A 234 2.31 5.29 -20.55
C LEU A 234 2.46 4.82 -22.01
N PRO A 235 1.89 3.66 -22.36
CA PRO A 235 1.93 3.19 -23.74
C PRO A 235 1.09 4.11 -24.64
N LEU A 236 1.74 4.72 -25.63
CA LEU A 236 1.06 5.59 -26.61
C LEU A 236 0.26 4.80 -27.66
N THR A 237 0.52 3.50 -27.76
CA THR A 237 -0.18 2.59 -28.67
C THR A 237 -0.60 1.36 -27.90
N ARG A 238 -1.76 0.78 -28.24
CA ARG A 238 -2.15 -0.53 -27.71
C ARG A 238 -1.21 -1.58 -28.34
N PRO A 239 -0.61 -2.49 -27.55
CA PRO A 239 0.13 -3.60 -28.14
C PRO A 239 -0.80 -4.34 -29.08
N ARG A 240 -0.38 -4.48 -30.34
CA ARG A 240 -1.14 -5.20 -31.37
C ARG A 240 -1.33 -6.62 -30.85
N LYS A 241 -2.58 -7.09 -30.70
CA LYS A 241 -2.85 -8.49 -30.32
C LYS A 241 -2.03 -9.37 -31.26
N ALA A 242 -1.12 -10.16 -30.71
CA ALA A 242 -0.51 -11.26 -31.46
C ALA A 242 -1.68 -12.17 -31.87
N GLY A 243 -1.88 -12.32 -33.18
CA GLY A 243 -2.92 -13.15 -33.75
C GLY A 243 -2.59 -14.63 -33.62
#